data_AF-A0AAV4H4T0-F1
#
_entry.id   AF-A0AAV4H4T0-F1
#
_cell.length_a   1.000
_cell.length_b   1.000
_cell.length_c   1.000
_cell.angle_alpha   90.00
_cell.angle_beta   90.00
_cell.angle_gamma   90.00
#
_symmetry.space_group_name_H-M   'P 1'
#
loop_
_entity.id
_entity.type
_entity.pdbx_description
1 polymer ?
#
loop_
_entity_poly.entity_id
_entity_poly.type
_entity_poly.pdbx_seq_one_letter_code
_entity_poly.pdbx_strand_id
1 'polypeptide(L)'
;IATATERVESTAVRTAAAAVVVVVVVVVVVVVVVVVVLEVVDAVVVVVVVVVVVVVVVVVVVVVVVEEAVVVVPNTVEAAAAAAAAVVVVVVVVVVVVEVVVVVVVAVVVFLVVVVVVVVVVVVVVVVVVVVVETMSLYLGHFS
;
A
#
# COMPACT_ATOMS: atom_id res chain seq x y z
N ILE A 1 23.06 52.65 11.75
CA ILE A 1 22.44 51.73 12.75
C ILE A 1 21.00 51.43 12.34
N ALA A 2 20.11 52.43 12.19
CA ALA A 2 18.72 52.21 11.75
C ALA A 2 18.60 51.39 10.44
N THR A 3 19.39 51.72 9.41
CA THR A 3 19.42 51.00 8.12
C THR A 3 19.97 49.58 8.18
N ALA A 4 20.76 49.25 9.21
CA ALA A 4 21.25 47.89 9.41
C ALA A 4 20.17 47.01 10.06
N THR A 5 19.41 47.56 11.01
CA THR A 5 18.30 46.86 11.68
C THR A 5 17.18 46.49 10.69
N GLU A 6 16.82 47.40 9.79
CA GLU A 6 15.76 47.19 8.79
C GLU A 6 16.09 46.04 7.80
N ARG A 7 17.38 45.88 7.44
CA ARG A 7 17.84 44.78 6.58
C ARG A 7 17.78 43.42 7.27
N VAL A 8 18.15 43.34 8.54
CA VAL A 8 18.10 42.09 9.33
C VAL A 8 16.67 41.58 9.44
N GLU A 9 15.71 42.47 9.69
CA GLU A 9 14.29 42.12 9.83
C GLU A 9 13.72 41.57 8.51
N SER A 10 14.08 42.17 7.36
CA SER A 10 13.64 41.68 6.04
C SER A 10 14.19 40.30 5.67
N THR A 11 15.41 39.98 6.11
CA THR A 11 16.06 38.70 5.81
C THR A 11 15.45 37.59 6.65
N ALA A 12 15.21 37.86 7.94
CA ALA A 12 14.55 36.93 8.86
C ALA A 12 13.14 36.56 8.39
N VAL A 13 12.34 37.53 7.91
CA VAL A 13 10.99 37.27 7.39
C VAL A 13 11.02 36.39 6.14
N ARG A 14 11.99 36.60 5.23
CA ARG A 14 12.15 35.77 4.02
C ARG A 14 12.54 34.33 4.36
N THR A 15 13.49 34.12 5.27
CA THR A 15 13.87 32.77 5.71
C THR A 15 12.72 32.06 6.42
N ALA A 16 11.99 32.77 7.27
CA ALA A 16 10.80 32.23 7.92
C ALA A 16 9.71 31.83 6.91
N ALA A 17 9.45 32.67 5.90
CA ALA A 17 8.49 32.36 4.85
C ALA A 17 8.89 31.12 4.03
N ALA A 18 10.18 31.00 3.65
CA ALA A 18 10.68 29.82 2.93
C ALA A 18 10.55 28.55 3.78
N ALA A 19 10.90 28.60 5.06
CA ALA A 19 10.75 27.48 5.98
C ALA A 19 9.28 27.05 6.11
N VAL A 20 8.34 28.00 6.22
CA VAL A 20 6.90 27.69 6.25
C VAL A 20 6.45 27.00 4.96
N VAL A 21 6.89 27.46 3.79
CA VAL A 21 6.55 26.80 2.51
C VAL A 21 7.08 25.37 2.48
N VAL A 22 8.32 25.13 2.91
CA VAL A 22 8.89 23.77 2.97
C VAL A 22 8.08 22.88 3.91
N VAL A 23 7.74 23.37 5.11
CA VAL A 23 6.92 22.62 6.07
C VAL A 23 5.56 22.28 5.47
N VAL A 24 4.89 23.24 4.82
CA VAL A 24 3.59 23.00 4.16
C VAL A 24 3.72 21.94 3.07
N VAL A 25 4.75 22.02 2.22
CA VAL A 25 5.00 21.03 1.17
C VAL A 25 5.23 19.64 1.77
N VAL A 26 6.06 19.53 2.81
CA VAL A 26 6.30 18.27 3.51
C VAL A 26 5.00 17.70 4.09
N VAL A 27 4.18 18.52 4.74
CA VAL A 27 2.89 18.09 5.30
C VAL A 27 1.97 17.59 4.19
N VAL A 28 1.86 18.31 3.07
CA VAL A 28 1.04 17.88 1.93
C VAL A 28 1.53 16.54 1.38
N VAL A 29 2.84 16.37 1.19
CA VAL A 29 3.42 15.10 0.72
C VAL A 29 3.11 13.97 1.69
N VAL A 30 3.29 14.18 3.00
CA VAL A 30 2.96 13.18 4.02
C VAL A 30 1.48 12.81 3.98
N VAL A 31 0.57 13.78 3.86
CA VAL A 31 -0.88 13.51 3.74
C VAL A 31 -1.18 12.69 2.50
N VAL A 32 -0.61 13.03 1.34
CA VAL A 32 -0.78 12.26 0.10
C VAL A 32 -0.29 10.82 0.27
N VAL A 33 0.87 10.63 0.89
CA VAL A 33 1.42 9.29 1.17
C VAL A 33 0.48 8.50 2.08
N VAL A 34 -0.03 9.11 3.14
CA VAL A 34 -0.96 8.46 4.06
C VAL A 34 -2.24 8.05 3.34
N VAL A 35 -2.81 8.91 2.51
CA VAL A 35 -4.01 8.58 1.71
C VAL A 35 -3.74 7.41 0.78
N VAL A 36 -2.63 7.42 0.03
CA VAL A 36 -2.27 6.32 -0.87
C VAL A 36 -2.07 5.01 -0.10
N VAL A 37 -1.41 5.05 1.06
CA VAL A 37 -1.24 3.87 1.91
C VAL A 37 -2.60 3.34 2.40
N LEU A 38 -3.51 4.22 2.83
CA LEU A 38 -4.84 3.82 3.29
C LEU A 38 -5.68 3.19 2.17
N GLU A 39 -5.65 3.74 0.95
CA GLU A 39 -6.34 3.17 -0.21
C GLU A 39 -5.81 1.78 -0.55
N VAL A 40 -4.49 1.57 -0.49
CA VAL A 40 -3.91 0.25 -0.73
C VAL A 40 -4.26 -0.73 0.39
N VAL A 41 -4.26 -0.30 1.65
CA VAL A 41 -4.68 -1.14 2.78
C VAL A 41 -6.14 -1.57 2.61
N ASP A 42 -7.03 -0.65 2.24
CA ASP A 42 -8.45 -0.96 2.01
C ASP A 42 -8.61 -1.98 0.87
N ALA A 43 -7.89 -1.80 -0.24
CA ALA A 43 -7.88 -2.77 -1.34
C ALA A 43 -7.39 -4.17 -0.91
N VAL A 44 -6.34 -4.25 -0.10
CA VAL A 44 -5.83 -5.53 0.45
C VAL A 44 -6.88 -6.18 1.34
N VAL A 45 -7.52 -5.42 2.23
CA VAL A 45 -8.55 -5.93 3.13
C VAL A 45 -9.72 -6.49 2.32
N VAL A 46 -10.19 -5.76 1.29
CA VAL A 46 -11.25 -6.24 0.40
C VAL A 46 -10.87 -7.55 -0.29
N VAL A 47 -9.65 -7.64 -0.85
CA VAL A 47 -9.17 -8.87 -1.49
C VAL A 47 -9.15 -10.04 -0.50
N VAL A 48 -8.62 -9.82 0.71
CA VAL A 48 -8.58 -10.86 1.76
C VAL A 48 -9.99 -11.30 2.15
N VAL A 49 -10.94 -10.37 2.33
CA VAL A 49 -12.32 -10.70 2.66
C VAL A 49 -12.97 -11.52 1.54
N VAL A 50 -12.82 -11.11 0.28
CA VAL A 50 -13.38 -11.83 -0.87
C VAL A 50 -12.82 -13.26 -0.93
N VAL A 51 -11.52 -13.41 -0.74
CA VAL A 51 -10.85 -14.72 -0.71
C VAL A 51 -11.41 -15.60 0.39
N VAL A 52 -11.54 -15.07 1.61
CA VAL A 52 -12.09 -15.83 2.74
C VAL A 52 -13.51 -16.28 2.43
N VAL A 53 -14.35 -15.40 1.86
CA VAL A 53 -15.72 -15.75 1.44
C VAL A 53 -15.69 -16.87 0.39
N VAL A 54 -14.84 -16.79 -0.63
CA VAL A 54 -14.70 -17.83 -1.66
C VAL A 54 -14.30 -19.17 -1.03
N VAL A 55 -13.31 -19.18 -0.14
CA VAL A 55 -12.87 -20.40 0.56
C VAL A 55 -14.03 -20.99 1.37
N VAL A 56 -14.76 -20.18 2.13
CA VAL A 56 -15.91 -20.63 2.92
C VAL A 56 -16.98 -21.24 2.01
N VAL A 57 -17.33 -20.58 0.90
CA VAL A 57 -18.31 -21.09 -0.07
C VAL A 57 -17.87 -22.43 -0.65
N VAL A 58 -16.61 -22.57 -1.06
CA VAL A 58 -16.06 -23.82 -1.59
C VAL A 58 -16.17 -24.94 -0.54
N VAL A 59 -15.79 -24.66 0.71
CA VAL A 59 -15.89 -25.64 1.79
C VAL A 59 -17.34 -26.06 2.03
N VAL A 60 -18.29 -25.12 2.04
CA VAL A 60 -19.72 -25.43 2.23
C VAL A 60 -20.26 -26.29 1.09
N VAL A 61 -20.00 -25.92 -0.17
CA VAL A 61 -20.44 -26.70 -1.34
C VAL A 61 -19.94 -28.14 -1.26
N VAL A 62 -18.69 -28.31 -0.83
CA VAL A 62 -18.06 -29.61 -0.71
C VAL A 62 -18.72 -30.44 0.38
N VAL A 63 -18.94 -29.85 1.56
CA VAL A 63 -19.61 -30.55 2.67
C VAL A 63 -20.98 -31.04 2.21
N VAL A 64 -21.75 -30.19 1.51
CA VAL A 64 -23.06 -30.56 0.96
C VAL A 64 -22.95 -31.71 -0.03
N VAL A 65 -22.00 -31.66 -0.97
CA VAL A 65 -21.80 -32.74 -1.97
C VAL A 65 -21.39 -34.06 -1.30
N VAL A 66 -20.54 -34.01 -0.28
CA VAL A 66 -20.12 -35.19 0.49
C VAL A 66 -21.27 -35.77 1.28
N GLU A 67 -22.06 -34.93 1.96
CA GLU A 67 -23.25 -35.37 2.69
C GLU A 67 -24.26 -36.05 1.77
N GLU A 68 -24.55 -35.46 0.60
CA GLU A 68 -25.47 -36.03 -0.37
C GLU A 68 -24.97 -37.37 -0.92
N ALA A 69 -23.68 -37.49 -1.23
CA ALA A 69 -23.06 -38.74 -1.68
C ALA A 69 -23.15 -39.86 -0.64
N VAL A 70 -22.95 -39.54 0.65
CA VAL A 70 -23.03 -40.52 1.76
C VAL A 70 -24.46 -41.00 1.97
N VAL A 71 -25.46 -40.13 1.81
CA VAL A 71 -26.88 -40.49 1.98
C VAL A 71 -27.38 -41.39 0.84
N VAL A 72 -26.95 -41.13 -0.40
CA VAL A 72 -27.49 -41.84 -1.57
C VAL A 72 -26.92 -43.26 -1.73
N VAL A 73 -25.69 -43.51 -1.31
CA VAL A 73 -25.04 -44.82 -1.49
C VAL A 73 -24.48 -45.35 -0.17
N PRO A 74 -25.34 -45.87 0.73
CA PRO A 74 -24.86 -46.44 1.98
C PRO A 74 -24.06 -47.72 1.70
N ASN A 75 -22.80 -47.72 2.15
CA ASN A 75 -21.94 -48.91 2.31
C ASN A 75 -21.40 -49.59 1.03
N THR A 76 -21.06 -48.84 -0.02
CA THR A 76 -20.23 -49.39 -1.11
C THR A 76 -18.80 -48.84 -1.07
N VAL A 77 -17.85 -49.68 -1.47
CA VAL A 77 -16.44 -49.28 -1.65
C VAL A 77 -16.33 -48.12 -2.66
N GLU A 78 -17.27 -48.03 -3.60
CA GLU A 78 -17.39 -46.96 -4.57
C GLU A 78 -17.77 -45.61 -3.93
N ALA A 79 -18.67 -45.60 -2.93
CA ALA A 79 -19.03 -44.38 -2.22
C ALA A 79 -17.84 -43.80 -1.43
N ALA A 80 -17.04 -44.67 -0.81
CA ALA A 80 -15.83 -44.26 -0.11
C ALA A 80 -14.77 -43.68 -1.08
N ALA A 81 -14.62 -44.29 -2.26
CA ALA A 81 -13.70 -43.79 -3.29
C ALA A 81 -14.13 -42.43 -3.85
N ALA A 82 -15.44 -42.22 -4.09
CA ALA A 82 -15.98 -40.95 -4.55
C ALA A 82 -15.80 -39.82 -3.51
N ALA A 83 -16.06 -40.11 -2.24
CA ALA A 83 -15.83 -39.16 -1.15
C ALA A 83 -14.34 -38.78 -1.03
N ALA A 84 -13.43 -39.75 -1.14
CA ALA A 84 -11.99 -39.48 -1.13
C ALA A 84 -11.56 -38.60 -2.32
N ALA A 85 -12.08 -38.86 -3.51
CA ALA A 85 -11.80 -38.03 -4.68
C ALA A 85 -12.30 -36.59 -4.49
N ALA A 86 -13.50 -36.39 -3.94
CA ALA A 86 -14.04 -35.07 -3.63
C ALA A 86 -13.13 -34.31 -2.65
N VAL A 87 -12.68 -34.96 -1.57
CA VAL A 87 -11.74 -34.36 -0.61
C VAL A 87 -10.43 -33.97 -1.27
N VAL A 88 -9.87 -34.79 -2.16
CA VAL A 88 -8.64 -34.44 -2.89
C VAL A 88 -8.85 -33.20 -3.75
N VAL A 89 -9.96 -33.12 -4.50
CA VAL A 89 -10.30 -31.93 -5.29
C VAL A 89 -10.36 -30.69 -4.42
N VAL A 90 -10.95 -30.79 -3.22
CA VAL A 90 -11.04 -29.67 -2.27
C VAL A 90 -9.68 -29.20 -1.83
N VAL A 91 -8.83 -30.13 -1.41
CA VAL A 91 -7.48 -29.82 -0.97
C VAL A 91 -6.72 -29.11 -2.09
N VAL A 92 -6.82 -29.61 -3.32
CA VAL A 92 -6.20 -28.97 -4.49
C VAL A 92 -6.75 -27.55 -4.71
N VAL A 93 -8.07 -27.36 -4.68
CA VAL A 93 -8.69 -26.03 -4.84
C VAL A 93 -8.23 -25.08 -3.75
N VAL A 94 -8.22 -25.51 -2.48
CA VAL A 94 -7.79 -24.70 -1.35
C VAL A 94 -6.32 -24.30 -1.51
N VAL A 95 -5.44 -25.23 -1.89
CA VAL A 95 -4.02 -24.94 -2.12
C VAL A 95 -3.84 -23.90 -3.22
N VAL A 96 -4.52 -24.08 -4.36
CA VAL A 96 -4.44 -23.12 -5.49
C VAL A 96 -4.95 -21.74 -5.08
N VAL A 97 -6.07 -21.66 -4.34
CA VAL A 97 -6.60 -20.39 -3.86
C VAL A 97 -5.59 -19.71 -2.92
N VAL A 98 -5.02 -20.45 -1.97
CA VAL A 98 -4.00 -19.91 -1.05
C VAL A 98 -2.79 -19.41 -1.81
N GLU A 99 -2.28 -20.14 -2.79
CA GLU A 99 -1.14 -19.71 -3.61
C GLU A 99 -1.44 -18.41 -4.37
N VAL A 100 -2.61 -18.30 -5.00
CA VAL A 100 -3.02 -17.07 -5.70
C VAL A 100 -3.08 -15.89 -4.74
N VAL A 101 -3.59 -16.08 -3.53
CA VAL A 101 -3.69 -15.04 -2.50
C VAL A 101 -2.30 -14.57 -2.08
N VAL A 102 -1.38 -15.50 -1.83
CA VAL A 102 0.00 -15.18 -1.48
C VAL A 102 0.66 -14.37 -2.60
N VAL A 103 0.48 -14.75 -3.87
CA VAL A 103 1.02 -14.01 -5.01
C VAL A 103 0.46 -12.58 -5.06
N VAL A 104 -0.85 -12.41 -4.87
CA VAL A 104 -1.48 -11.08 -4.87
C VAL A 104 -0.95 -10.22 -3.71
N VAL A 105 -0.85 -10.77 -2.51
CA VAL A 105 -0.30 -10.05 -1.34
C VAL A 105 1.14 -9.61 -1.60
N VAL A 106 1.99 -10.50 -2.12
CA VAL A 106 3.38 -10.17 -2.46
C VAL A 106 3.43 -9.05 -3.51
N ALA A 107 2.59 -9.11 -4.55
CA ALA A 107 2.53 -8.07 -5.58
C ALA A 107 2.15 -6.69 -4.99
N VAL A 108 1.18 -6.65 -4.07
CA VAL A 108 0.79 -5.39 -3.41
C VAL A 108 1.91 -4.84 -2.53
N VAL A 109 2.62 -5.69 -1.79
CA VAL A 109 3.77 -5.28 -0.99
C VAL A 109 4.86 -4.68 -1.87
N VAL A 110 5.18 -5.31 -3.00
CA VAL A 110 6.17 -4.78 -3.96
C VAL A 110 5.72 -3.42 -4.51
N PHE A 111 4.45 -3.28 -4.87
CA PHE A 111 3.89 -2.00 -5.33
C PHE A 111 4.03 -0.89 -4.28
N LEU A 112 3.70 -1.18 -3.01
CA LEU A 112 3.87 -0.23 -1.90
C LEU A 112 5.32 0.22 -1.73
N VAL A 113 6.28 -0.72 -1.82
CA VAL A 113 7.71 -0.39 -1.74
C VAL A 113 8.10 0.57 -2.87
N VAL A 114 7.64 0.33 -4.10
CA VAL A 114 7.89 1.22 -5.25
C VAL A 114 7.32 2.62 -4.99
N VAL A 115 6.08 2.72 -4.50
CA VAL A 115 5.45 4.01 -4.17
C VAL A 115 6.27 4.77 -3.12
N VAL A 116 6.70 4.10 -2.06
CA VAL A 116 7.55 4.71 -1.02
C VAL A 116 8.86 5.22 -1.61
N VAL A 117 9.52 4.45 -2.47
CA VAL A 117 10.76 4.88 -3.15
C VAL A 117 10.52 6.14 -3.98
N VAL A 118 9.45 6.20 -4.76
CA VAL A 118 9.10 7.39 -5.56
C VAL A 118 8.90 8.61 -4.67
N VAL A 119 8.20 8.46 -3.54
CA VAL A 119 7.99 9.55 -2.57
C VAL A 119 9.32 10.07 -2.02
N VAL A 120 10.23 9.16 -1.63
CA VAL A 120 11.56 9.57 -1.14
C VAL A 120 12.31 10.36 -2.22
N VAL A 121 12.28 9.90 -3.48
CA VAL A 121 12.91 10.62 -4.60
C VAL A 121 12.33 12.02 -4.76
N VAL A 122 11.00 12.17 -4.71
CA VAL A 122 10.34 13.49 -4.80
C VAL A 122 10.80 14.41 -3.66
N VAL A 123 10.84 13.91 -2.42
CA VAL A 123 11.31 14.68 -1.27
C VAL A 123 12.76 15.15 -1.47
N VAL A 124 13.65 14.26 -1.93
CA VAL A 124 15.05 14.62 -2.23
C VAL A 124 15.12 15.71 -3.28
N VAL A 125 14.35 15.61 -4.36
CA VAL A 125 14.30 16.64 -5.42
C VAL A 125 13.85 17.98 -4.86
N VAL A 126 12.79 18.01 -4.04
CA VAL A 126 12.31 19.24 -3.39
C VAL A 126 13.39 19.87 -2.52
N VAL A 127 14.09 19.08 -1.70
CA VAL A 127 15.19 19.56 -0.86
C VAL A 127 16.31 20.17 -1.70
N VAL A 128 16.71 19.49 -2.78
CA VAL A 128 17.74 20.01 -3.70
C VAL A 128 17.31 21.34 -4.30
N VAL A 129 16.06 21.46 -4.77
CA VAL A 129 15.52 22.72 -5.33
C VAL A 129 15.57 23.84 -4.30
N VAL A 130 15.16 23.58 -3.05
CA VAL A 130 15.21 24.56 -1.96
C VAL A 130 16.63 25.06 -1.73
N VAL A 131 17.61 24.16 -1.62
CA VAL A 131 19.02 24.50 -1.43
C VAL A 131 19.56 25.33 -2.60
N VAL A 132 19.23 24.97 -3.84
CA VAL A 132 19.63 25.72 -5.03
C VAL A 132 19.04 27.13 -5.03
N VAL A 133 17.76 27.28 -4.68
CA VAL A 133 17.11 28.60 -4.59
C VAL A 133 17.75 29.47 -3.51
N GLU A 134 18.06 28.91 -2.35
CA GLU A 134 18.69 29.64 -1.25
C GLU A 134 20.11 30.09 -1.61
N THR A 135 20.91 29.21 -2.20
CA THR A 135 22.28 29.53 -2.64
C THR A 135 22.31 30.60 -3.74
N MET A 136 21.38 30.56 -4.70
CA MET A 136 21.25 31.59 -5.74
C MET A 136 20.84 32.95 -5.16
N SER A 137 19.94 32.96 -4.16
CA SER A 137 19.54 34.17 -3.44
C SER A 137 20.72 34.83 -2.72
N LEU A 138 21.56 34.03 -2.05
CA LEU A 138 22.78 34.52 -1.39
C LEU A 138 23.78 35.10 -2.40
N TYR A 139 23.96 34.45 -3.54
CA TYR A 139 24.89 34.91 -4.57
C TYR A 139 24.45 36.25 -5.16
N LEU A 140 23.17 36.40 -5.54
CA LEU A 140 22.65 37.63 -6.13
C LEU A 140 22.70 38.82 -5.15
N GLY A 141 22.48 38.58 -3.85
CA GLY A 141 22.58 39.64 -2.84
C GLY A 141 23.99 40.19 -2.62
N HIS A 142 25.04 39.48 -3.05
CA HIS A 142 26.43 39.95 -2.95
C HIS A 142 26.83 40.90 -4.08
N PHE A 143 26.10 40.90 -5.20
CA PHE A 143 26.39 41.74 -6.37
C PHE A 143 25.59 43.05 -6.44
N SER A 144 24.66 43.27 -5.51
CA SER A 144 23.85 44.51 -5.39
C SER A 144 24.36 45.43 -4.28
#